data_AF-A0A5B7AXI2-F1
#
_entry.id   AF-A0A5B7AXI2-F1
#
_cell.length_a   1.000
_cell.length_b   1.000
_cell.length_c   1.000
_cell.angle_alpha   90.00
_cell.angle_beta   90.00
_cell.angle_gamma   90.00
#
_symmetry.space_group_name_H-M   'P 1'
#
loop_
_entity.id
_entity.type
_entity.pdbx_description
1 polymer ?
#
loop_
_entity_poly.entity_id
_entity_poly.type
_entity_poly.pdbx_seq_one_letter_code
_entity_poly.pdbx_strand_id
1 'polypeptide(L)'
;FVVMLFHYDGIVDEWSDFGWSSRVIHVSAKNQTKWWFAKRFLHPDIVAEYDYIFLWDEDLGVKNFHPGRYLSIVKDEGFEISQPALDPTKSEVHHQITARRRNSRVHRRFYKLKGSGRCDDDSTAPPCMGWVEMMAPVFSRAAWQCTWYMIQNDLIHAWGLDMQLGYCAQGDRTKNVGVVDSEYIAHLDLPTLGVSDRNKESSVLHRVNNRIAVRRQSYIEMHIFKDRWNNAVKEDKCWVDPYQQPPKQKNH
;
A
#
# COMPACT_ATOMS: atom_id res chain seq x y z
N PHE A 1 5.33 18.32 -8.40
CA PHE A 1 4.40 17.35 -7.78
C PHE A 1 3.00 17.92 -7.86
N VAL A 2 2.02 17.10 -8.21
CA VAL A 2 0.60 17.42 -8.06
C VAL A 2 0.09 16.57 -6.89
N VAL A 3 -0.71 17.18 -6.02
CA VAL A 3 -1.27 16.52 -4.84
C VAL A 3 -2.77 16.46 -5.00
N MET A 4 -3.33 15.29 -4.72
CA MET A 4 -4.76 15.05 -4.71
C MET A 4 -5.17 14.56 -3.32
N LEU A 5 -6.15 15.22 -2.70
CA LEU A 5 -6.70 14.85 -1.40
C LEU A 5 -8.06 14.17 -1.59
N PHE A 6 -8.18 12.97 -1.01
CA PHE A 6 -9.43 12.21 -0.97
C PHE A 6 -10.16 12.50 0.33
N HIS A 7 -11.36 13.11 0.22
CA HIS A 7 -12.20 13.46 1.36
C HIS A 7 -13.27 12.38 1.58
N TYR A 8 -13.09 11.58 2.62
CA TYR A 8 -13.96 10.43 2.95
C TYR A 8 -15.26 10.84 3.67
N ASP A 9 -15.25 12.01 4.32
CA ASP A 9 -16.34 12.59 5.12
C ASP A 9 -17.24 13.54 4.31
N GLY A 10 -16.82 13.90 3.11
CA GLY A 10 -17.51 14.86 2.27
C GLY A 10 -17.18 16.33 2.55
N ILE A 11 -16.25 16.62 3.46
CA ILE A 11 -15.97 17.97 3.96
C ILE A 11 -14.68 18.50 3.33
N VAL A 12 -14.81 19.42 2.38
CA VAL A 12 -13.65 19.98 1.65
C VAL A 12 -13.16 21.28 2.29
N ASP A 13 -14.08 22.10 2.78
CA ASP A 13 -13.81 23.50 3.15
C ASP A 13 -13.02 23.65 4.47
N GLU A 14 -12.93 22.60 5.30
CA GLU A 14 -12.12 22.63 6.54
C GLU A 14 -10.62 22.83 6.27
N TRP A 15 -10.18 22.59 5.04
CA TRP A 15 -8.80 22.82 4.62
C TRP A 15 -8.55 24.25 4.13
N SER A 16 -9.58 25.09 4.00
CA SER A 16 -9.49 26.42 3.38
C SER A 16 -8.56 27.39 4.11
N ASP A 17 -8.39 27.24 5.43
CA ASP A 17 -7.48 28.04 6.23
C ASP A 17 -6.00 27.80 5.92
N PHE A 18 -5.69 26.69 5.24
CA PHE A 18 -4.32 26.39 4.82
C PHE A 18 -4.02 26.97 3.44
N GLY A 19 -3.05 27.89 3.35
CA GLY A 19 -2.66 28.52 2.08
C GLY A 19 -2.12 27.57 0.99
N TRP A 20 -1.94 26.28 1.27
CA TRP A 20 -1.62 25.27 0.26
C TRP A 20 -2.87 24.57 -0.31
N SER A 21 -4.02 24.65 0.35
CA SER A 21 -5.26 23.97 -0.03
C SER A 21 -5.71 24.36 -1.43
N SER A 22 -5.66 25.65 -1.77
CA SER A 22 -5.97 26.15 -3.12
C SER A 22 -5.06 25.64 -4.24
N ARG A 23 -3.96 24.95 -3.92
CA ARG A 23 -2.96 24.43 -4.88
C ARG A 23 -3.04 22.92 -5.06
N VAL A 24 -3.95 22.23 -4.38
CA VAL A 24 -4.13 20.77 -4.49
C VAL A 24 -5.49 20.44 -5.08
N ILE A 25 -5.63 19.24 -5.63
CA ILE A 25 -6.89 18.76 -6.18
C ILE A 25 -7.69 18.11 -5.05
N HIS A 26 -8.90 18.59 -4.79
CA HIS A 26 -9.79 17.99 -3.79
C HIS A 26 -10.81 17.10 -4.50
N VAL A 27 -10.91 15.85 -4.09
CA VAL A 27 -11.94 14.91 -4.56
C VAL A 27 -12.70 14.37 -3.37
N SER A 28 -14.02 14.53 -3.38
CA SER A 28 -14.87 14.28 -2.23
C SER A 28 -15.97 13.28 -2.57
N ALA A 29 -16.05 12.20 -1.79
CA ALA A 29 -17.09 11.19 -1.90
C ALA A 29 -17.28 10.50 -0.55
N LYS A 30 -18.47 10.70 0.04
CA LYS A 30 -18.79 10.20 1.38
C LYS A 30 -18.77 8.67 1.43
N ASN A 31 -18.25 8.14 2.53
CA ASN A 31 -18.23 6.71 2.85
C ASN A 31 -17.53 5.86 1.78
N GLN A 32 -16.52 6.43 1.11
CA GLN A 32 -15.64 5.70 0.19
C GLN A 32 -14.26 5.51 0.83
N THR A 33 -13.40 4.73 0.20
CA THR A 33 -12.05 4.41 0.69
C THR A 33 -10.99 4.75 -0.33
N LYS A 34 -9.72 4.79 0.11
CA LYS A 34 -8.56 5.12 -0.73
C LYS A 34 -8.58 4.46 -2.10
N TRP A 35 -8.81 3.14 -2.12
CA TRP A 35 -8.78 2.34 -3.35
C TRP A 35 -9.99 2.59 -4.25
N TRP A 36 -11.14 2.95 -3.68
CA TRP A 36 -12.31 3.37 -4.46
C TRP A 36 -12.04 4.66 -5.23
N PHE A 37 -11.39 5.64 -4.59
CA PHE A 37 -10.98 6.89 -5.25
C PHE A 37 -9.91 6.62 -6.30
N ALA A 38 -8.87 5.86 -5.94
CA ALA A 38 -7.79 5.53 -6.87
C ALA A 38 -8.33 4.86 -8.13
N LYS A 39 -9.28 3.93 -8.00
CA LYS A 39 -9.91 3.26 -9.16
C LYS A 39 -10.63 4.24 -10.09
N ARG A 40 -11.21 5.33 -9.57
CA ARG A 40 -12.06 6.25 -10.34
C ARG A 40 -11.34 7.50 -10.86
N PHE A 41 -10.37 7.99 -10.11
CA PHE A 41 -9.73 9.29 -10.40
C PHE A 41 -8.27 9.17 -10.83
N LEU A 42 -7.66 8.00 -10.67
CA LEU A 42 -6.28 7.75 -11.07
C LEU A 42 -6.20 6.72 -12.22
N HIS A 43 -7.11 6.81 -13.20
CA HIS A 43 -7.04 5.99 -14.43
C HIS A 43 -5.67 6.19 -15.11
N PRO A 44 -5.05 5.15 -15.69
CA PRO A 44 -3.72 5.26 -16.31
C PRO A 44 -3.60 6.40 -17.32
N ASP A 45 -4.63 6.61 -18.15
CA ASP A 45 -4.67 7.72 -19.12
C ASP A 45 -4.75 9.11 -18.47
N ILE A 46 -5.37 9.23 -17.28
CA ILE A 46 -5.46 10.49 -16.54
C ILE A 46 -4.11 10.84 -15.92
N VAL A 47 -3.37 9.84 -15.45
CA VAL A 47 -2.08 10.03 -14.77
C VAL A 47 -0.87 9.77 -15.67
N ALA A 48 -1.07 9.65 -16.98
CA ALA A 48 -0.04 9.25 -17.94
C ALA A 48 1.17 10.21 -18.00
N GLU A 49 0.95 11.48 -17.65
CA GLU A 49 1.99 12.52 -17.60
C GLU A 49 2.93 12.40 -16.39
N TYR A 50 2.60 11.56 -15.41
CA TYR A 50 3.39 11.39 -14.19
C TYR A 50 4.23 10.12 -14.25
N ASP A 51 5.54 10.26 -13.99
CA ASP A 51 6.46 9.11 -13.94
C ASP A 51 6.18 8.19 -12.73
N TYR A 52 5.70 8.77 -11.63
CA TYR A 52 5.46 8.07 -10.37
C TYR A 52 4.16 8.52 -9.72
N ILE A 53 3.46 7.57 -9.09
CA ILE A 53 2.19 7.75 -8.42
C ILE A 53 2.33 7.33 -6.96
N PHE A 54 2.07 8.27 -6.06
CA PHE A 54 2.05 8.06 -4.61
C PHE A 54 0.60 7.82 -4.19
N LEU A 55 0.30 6.68 -3.57
CA LEU A 55 -1.04 6.36 -3.10
C LEU A 55 -1.03 6.06 -1.60
N TRP A 56 -1.11 7.11 -0.79
CA TRP A 56 -0.81 7.07 0.63
C TRP A 56 -2.06 7.18 1.51
N ASP A 57 -2.05 6.54 2.66
CA ASP A 57 -3.02 6.76 3.74
C ASP A 57 -2.81 8.14 4.37
N GLU A 58 -3.85 8.68 5.00
CA GLU A 58 -3.90 10.02 5.56
C GLU A 58 -3.19 10.16 6.92
N ASP A 59 -2.93 9.05 7.61
CA ASP A 59 -2.37 9.02 8.97
C ASP A 59 -0.83 8.84 8.99
N LEU A 60 -0.17 9.34 7.94
CA LEU A 60 1.28 9.25 7.78
C LEU A 60 2.00 10.54 8.19
N GLY A 61 2.98 10.41 9.10
CA GLY A 61 3.88 11.48 9.50
C GLY A 61 5.09 11.58 8.57
N VAL A 62 5.21 12.70 7.84
CA VAL A 62 6.24 12.90 6.79
C VAL A 62 7.46 13.72 7.22
N LYS A 63 7.71 13.89 8.53
CA LYS A 63 8.76 14.79 9.06
C LYS A 63 10.17 14.46 8.53
N ASN A 64 10.47 13.18 8.28
CA ASN A 64 11.79 12.71 7.84
C ASN A 64 11.80 12.29 6.36
N PHE A 65 10.81 12.75 5.58
CA PHE A 65 10.62 12.35 4.20
C PHE A 65 10.71 13.57 3.28
N HIS A 66 11.49 13.45 2.21
CA HIS A 66 11.57 14.43 1.14
C HIS A 66 11.34 13.76 -0.23
N PRO A 67 10.25 14.09 -0.94
CA PRO A 67 9.83 13.35 -2.13
C PRO A 67 10.87 13.38 -3.26
N GLY A 68 11.61 14.49 -3.42
CA GLY A 68 12.67 14.57 -4.43
C GLY A 68 13.87 13.65 -4.16
N ARG A 69 14.26 13.47 -2.88
CA ARG A 69 15.39 12.58 -2.52
C ARG A 69 14.94 11.13 -2.61
N TYR A 70 13.73 10.85 -2.15
CA TYR A 70 13.09 9.55 -2.30
C TYR A 70 13.03 9.10 -3.76
N LEU A 71 12.51 9.96 -4.66
CA LEU A 71 12.42 9.62 -6.08
C LEU A 71 13.79 9.49 -6.75
N SER A 72 14.81 10.24 -6.33
CA SER A 72 16.18 10.00 -6.81
C SER A 72 16.64 8.59 -6.47
N ILE A 73 16.40 8.12 -5.25
CA ILE A 73 16.77 6.76 -4.82
C ILE A 73 15.97 5.71 -5.59
N VAL A 74 14.65 5.90 -5.72
CA VAL A 74 13.78 4.98 -6.48
C VAL A 74 14.25 4.83 -7.92
N LYS A 75 14.61 5.94 -8.58
CA LYS A 75 15.15 5.94 -9.95
C LYS A 75 16.50 5.23 -10.02
N ASP A 76 17.43 5.55 -9.12
CA ASP A 76 18.77 4.95 -9.09
C ASP A 76 18.73 3.44 -8.85
N GLU A 77 17.79 2.97 -8.03
CA GLU A 77 17.62 1.57 -7.64
C GLU A 77 16.77 0.76 -8.63
N GLY A 78 16.18 1.41 -9.64
CA GLY A 78 15.28 0.78 -10.60
C GLY A 78 13.99 0.26 -9.98
N PHE A 79 13.49 0.91 -8.93
CA PHE A 79 12.25 0.49 -8.27
C PHE A 79 11.01 0.88 -9.08
N GLU A 80 10.23 -0.14 -9.44
CA GLU A 80 8.93 -0.01 -10.08
C GLU A 80 7.81 0.13 -9.05
N ILE A 81 7.97 -0.52 -7.90
CA ILE A 81 7.06 -0.41 -6.75
C ILE A 81 7.91 -0.21 -5.51
N SER A 82 7.60 0.79 -4.72
CA SER A 82 8.39 1.10 -3.54
C SER A 82 7.54 1.68 -2.43
N GLN A 83 8.12 1.80 -1.23
CA GLN A 83 7.57 2.63 -0.17
C GLN A 83 8.70 3.22 0.67
N PRO A 84 8.48 4.37 1.34
CA PRO A 84 9.37 4.80 2.41
C PRO A 84 9.33 3.80 3.57
N ALA A 85 10.46 3.64 4.27
CA ALA A 85 10.49 2.82 5.46
C ALA A 85 9.69 3.43 6.61
N LEU A 86 9.26 2.60 7.56
CA LEU A 86 8.58 3.03 8.78
C LEU A 86 9.56 3.21 9.91
N ASP A 87 9.46 4.34 10.60
CA ASP A 87 10.18 4.58 11.85
C ASP A 87 9.65 3.62 12.94
N PRO A 88 10.41 2.57 13.33
CA PRO A 88 9.90 1.58 14.29
C PRO A 88 9.72 2.15 15.70
N THR A 89 10.19 3.37 15.97
CA THR A 89 10.01 4.05 17.26
C THR A 89 8.74 4.88 17.32
N LYS A 90 8.09 5.13 16.17
CA LYS A 90 6.91 6.00 16.04
C LYS A 90 5.75 5.35 15.32
N SER A 91 5.98 4.21 14.68
CA SER A 91 5.01 3.48 13.89
C SER A 91 4.60 2.18 14.55
N GLU A 92 3.33 1.84 14.45
CA GLU A 92 2.90 0.45 14.59
C GLU A 92 3.33 -0.32 13.33
N VAL A 93 4.26 -1.27 13.48
CA VAL A 93 4.83 -2.04 12.36
C VAL A 93 4.20 -3.42 12.31
N HIS A 94 3.23 -3.61 11.41
CA HIS A 94 2.58 -4.90 11.19
C HIS A 94 3.45 -5.89 10.40
N HIS A 95 4.16 -5.38 9.39
CA HIS A 95 5.02 -6.18 8.52
C HIS A 95 6.47 -5.74 8.66
N GLN A 96 7.32 -6.58 9.25
CA GLN A 96 8.69 -6.21 9.61
C GLN A 96 9.60 -5.85 8.41
N ILE A 97 9.22 -6.21 7.19
CA ILE A 97 9.90 -5.73 5.97
C ILE A 97 9.69 -4.23 5.73
N THR A 98 8.69 -3.58 6.34
CA THR A 98 8.49 -2.14 6.20
C THR A 98 9.32 -1.34 7.20
N ALA A 99 9.89 -1.99 8.22
CA ALA A 99 10.67 -1.34 9.26
C ALA A 99 11.99 -0.75 8.73
N ARG A 100 12.29 0.48 9.13
CA ARG A 100 13.53 1.17 8.76
C ARG A 100 14.78 0.48 9.28
N ARG A 101 15.77 0.36 8.41
CA ARG A 101 17.15 -0.02 8.72
C ARG A 101 18.06 1.20 8.76
N ARG A 102 18.54 1.55 9.95
CA ARG A 102 19.28 2.82 10.19
C ARG A 102 20.54 2.99 9.32
N ASN A 103 21.24 1.91 9.01
CA ASN A 103 22.51 1.93 8.27
C ASN A 103 22.36 1.42 6.83
N SER A 104 21.17 1.61 6.26
CA SER A 104 20.87 1.19 4.90
C SER A 104 20.29 2.36 4.11
N ARG A 105 20.54 2.37 2.80
CA ARG A 105 19.88 3.31 1.88
C ARG A 105 18.49 2.79 1.52
N VAL A 106 18.42 1.50 1.19
CA VAL A 106 17.22 0.74 0.82
C VAL A 106 17.35 -0.72 1.25
N HIS A 107 16.24 -1.46 1.28
CA HIS A 107 16.27 -2.92 1.35
C HIS A 107 15.10 -3.55 0.59
N ARG A 108 15.28 -4.81 0.20
CA ARG A 108 14.32 -5.57 -0.63
C ARG A 108 13.85 -6.88 0.02
N ARG A 109 14.41 -7.20 1.19
CA ARG A 109 14.24 -8.48 1.88
C ARG A 109 14.15 -8.27 3.37
N PHE A 110 13.34 -9.07 4.06
CA PHE A 110 13.37 -9.24 5.51
C PHE A 110 13.70 -10.69 5.92
N TYR A 111 14.28 -10.86 7.11
CA TYR A 111 14.64 -12.17 7.65
C TYR A 111 13.84 -12.48 8.91
N LYS A 112 13.20 -13.65 8.93
CA LYS A 112 12.43 -14.17 10.05
C LYS A 112 12.73 -15.65 10.23
N LEU A 113 13.51 -15.97 11.25
CA LEU A 113 14.00 -17.33 11.50
C LEU A 113 13.12 -18.13 12.47
N LYS A 114 12.15 -17.50 13.14
CA LYS A 114 11.29 -18.11 14.17
C LYS A 114 9.80 -17.81 13.92
N GLY A 115 8.92 -18.73 14.34
CA GLY A 115 7.47 -18.62 14.21
C GLY A 115 6.93 -19.11 12.85
N SER A 116 5.62 -18.93 12.63
CA SER A 116 5.00 -19.23 11.33
C SER A 116 5.42 -18.22 10.26
N GLY A 117 5.61 -18.70 9.03
CA GLY A 117 6.08 -17.88 7.89
C GLY A 117 7.55 -17.51 8.02
N ARG A 118 8.44 -18.45 7.71
CA ARG A 118 9.91 -18.24 7.73
C ARG A 118 10.32 -17.39 6.53
N CYS A 119 11.19 -16.42 6.75
CA CYS A 119 11.87 -15.68 5.69
C CYS A 119 13.37 -15.94 5.84
N ASP A 120 13.89 -16.81 4.99
CA ASP A 120 15.30 -17.20 4.88
C ASP A 120 15.83 -16.90 3.47
N ASP A 121 17.06 -17.29 3.18
CA ASP A 121 17.69 -17.00 1.89
C ASP A 121 16.91 -17.57 0.69
N ASP A 122 16.26 -18.73 0.86
CA ASP A 122 15.44 -19.38 -0.17
C ASP A 122 14.05 -18.74 -0.36
N SER A 123 13.65 -17.84 0.54
CA SER A 123 12.34 -17.19 0.52
C SER A 123 12.31 -16.01 -0.45
N THR A 124 11.79 -16.22 -1.66
CA THR A 124 11.70 -15.17 -2.72
C THR A 124 10.29 -14.57 -2.89
N ALA A 125 9.30 -15.10 -2.16
CA ALA A 125 7.92 -14.66 -2.24
C ALA A 125 7.60 -13.55 -1.22
N PRO A 126 6.56 -12.73 -1.48
CA PRO A 126 5.95 -11.88 -0.48
C PRO A 126 5.52 -12.64 0.79
N PRO A 127 5.62 -12.02 1.98
CA PRO A 127 6.16 -10.67 2.24
C PRO A 127 7.68 -10.67 2.46
N CYS A 128 8.41 -11.77 2.22
CA CYS A 128 9.84 -11.87 2.51
C CYS A 128 10.70 -11.04 1.55
N MET A 129 10.29 -10.97 0.28
CA MET A 129 10.88 -10.14 -0.77
C MET A 129 9.81 -9.64 -1.73
N GLY A 130 10.14 -8.62 -2.50
CA GLY A 130 9.32 -8.20 -3.63
C GLY A 130 7.95 -7.65 -3.23
N TRP A 131 7.88 -7.03 -2.05
CA TRP A 131 6.64 -6.66 -1.38
C TRP A 131 6.77 -5.32 -0.67
N VAL A 132 5.71 -4.52 -0.72
CA VAL A 132 5.50 -3.31 0.07
C VAL A 132 4.07 -3.33 0.61
N GLU A 133 3.84 -2.58 1.69
CA GLU A 133 2.53 -2.52 2.31
C GLU A 133 1.65 -1.52 1.55
N MET A 134 0.34 -1.78 1.54
CA MET A 134 -0.62 -0.95 0.81
C MET A 134 -0.81 0.45 1.36
N MET A 135 -0.32 0.76 2.56
CA MET A 135 -0.56 2.05 3.21
C MET A 135 0.23 3.20 2.58
N ALA A 136 1.47 2.97 2.14
CA ALA A 136 2.35 4.01 1.59
C ALA A 136 3.05 3.63 0.26
N PRO A 137 2.40 2.90 -0.68
CA PRO A 137 3.05 2.50 -1.91
C PRO A 137 3.28 3.69 -2.84
N VAL A 138 4.35 3.56 -3.61
CA VAL A 138 4.73 4.42 -4.72
C VAL A 138 4.97 3.54 -5.93
N PHE A 139 4.30 3.83 -7.02
CA PHE A 139 4.34 3.07 -8.26
C PHE A 139 5.04 3.89 -9.34
N SER A 140 5.84 3.25 -10.19
CA SER A 140 6.15 3.78 -11.51
C SER A 140 4.86 3.86 -12.35
N ARG A 141 4.89 4.65 -13.43
CA ARG A 141 3.78 4.70 -14.39
C ARG A 141 3.38 3.32 -14.92
N ALA A 142 4.37 2.48 -15.28
CA ALA A 142 4.13 1.14 -15.80
C ALA A 142 3.51 0.21 -14.74
N ALA A 143 4.04 0.24 -13.51
CA ALA A 143 3.51 -0.56 -12.41
C ALA A 143 2.12 -0.10 -11.98
N TRP A 144 1.83 1.20 -12.03
CA TRP A 144 0.51 1.74 -11.76
C TRP A 144 -0.51 1.30 -12.80
N GLN A 145 -0.16 1.31 -14.09
CA GLN A 145 -1.06 0.86 -15.15
C GLN A 145 -1.52 -0.58 -14.91
N CYS A 146 -0.58 -1.50 -14.62
CA CYS A 146 -0.92 -2.87 -14.25
C CYS A 146 -1.73 -2.95 -12.95
N THR A 147 -1.30 -2.25 -11.90
CA THR A 147 -1.97 -2.25 -10.59
C THR A 147 -3.41 -1.76 -10.71
N TRP A 148 -3.65 -0.72 -11.52
CA TRP A 148 -4.99 -0.15 -11.71
C TRP A 148 -5.98 -1.16 -12.29
N TYR A 149 -5.55 -2.01 -13.23
CA TYR A 149 -6.38 -3.09 -13.76
C TYR A 149 -6.58 -4.24 -12.76
N MET A 150 -5.68 -4.40 -11.79
CA MET A 150 -5.83 -5.36 -10.69
C MET A 150 -6.85 -4.90 -9.63
N ILE A 151 -6.98 -3.58 -9.41
CA ILE A 151 -7.98 -3.01 -8.48
C ILE A 151 -9.40 -3.29 -9.01
N GLN A 152 -10.20 -3.99 -8.21
CA GLN A 152 -11.59 -4.31 -8.53
C GLN A 152 -12.50 -3.15 -8.11
N ASN A 153 -13.59 -2.92 -8.86
CA ASN A 153 -14.47 -1.77 -8.65
C ASN A 153 -15.21 -1.78 -7.30
N ASP A 154 -15.34 -2.96 -6.70
CA ASP A 154 -15.99 -3.25 -5.43
C ASP A 154 -14.99 -3.42 -4.27
N LEU A 155 -13.69 -3.15 -4.46
CA LEU A 155 -12.73 -3.15 -3.36
C LEU A 155 -13.00 -1.98 -2.41
N ILE A 156 -13.10 -2.29 -1.12
CA ILE A 156 -13.23 -1.32 -0.04
C ILE A 156 -11.89 -1.22 0.70
N HIS A 157 -11.41 -2.30 1.33
CA HIS A 157 -10.15 -2.29 2.10
C HIS A 157 -8.96 -2.77 1.27
N ALA A 158 -9.24 -3.53 0.20
CA ALA A 158 -8.26 -4.12 -0.71
C ALA A 158 -7.20 -5.04 -0.06
N TRP A 159 -7.45 -5.55 1.16
CA TRP A 159 -6.55 -6.49 1.83
C TRP A 159 -6.19 -7.68 0.93
N GLY A 160 -4.89 -8.02 0.89
CA GLY A 160 -4.34 -9.05 0.04
C GLY A 160 -3.93 -8.58 -1.36
N LEU A 161 -4.28 -7.36 -1.77
CA LEU A 161 -3.79 -6.78 -3.03
C LEU A 161 -2.27 -6.59 -3.01
N ASP A 162 -1.70 -6.14 -1.89
CA ASP A 162 -0.24 -6.05 -1.66
C ASP A 162 0.52 -7.34 -2.00
N MET A 163 -0.06 -8.49 -1.69
CA MET A 163 0.56 -9.79 -1.99
C MET A 163 0.70 -10.03 -3.49
N GLN A 164 -0.06 -9.32 -4.33
CA GLN A 164 -0.02 -9.43 -5.79
C GLN A 164 0.60 -8.21 -6.48
N LEU A 165 0.79 -7.08 -5.80
CA LEU A 165 1.37 -5.87 -6.41
C LEU A 165 2.71 -6.15 -7.09
N GLY A 166 3.54 -7.03 -6.53
CA GLY A 166 4.82 -7.41 -7.13
C GLY A 166 4.73 -8.00 -8.55
N TYR A 167 3.57 -8.52 -8.99
CA TYR A 167 3.37 -8.94 -10.38
C TYR A 167 3.33 -7.77 -11.36
N CYS A 168 3.05 -6.56 -10.88
CA CYS A 168 3.05 -5.34 -11.69
C CYS A 168 4.41 -4.65 -11.75
N ALA A 169 5.42 -5.13 -11.01
CA ALA A 169 6.78 -4.67 -11.20
C ALA A 169 7.31 -5.20 -12.53
N GLN A 170 7.80 -4.31 -13.38
CA GLN A 170 8.48 -4.72 -14.61
C GLN A 170 9.73 -5.53 -14.26
N GLY A 171 9.88 -6.71 -14.85
CA GLY A 171 11.00 -7.61 -14.58
C GLY A 171 10.86 -8.40 -13.26
N ASP A 172 11.96 -8.55 -12.54
CA ASP A 172 12.03 -9.37 -11.32
C ASP A 172 11.64 -8.57 -10.08
N ARG A 173 10.48 -8.87 -9.48
CA ARG A 173 10.00 -8.18 -8.27
C ARG A 173 10.99 -8.22 -7.11
N THR A 174 11.85 -9.23 -7.02
CA THR A 174 12.84 -9.33 -5.93
C THR A 174 13.92 -8.24 -6.03
N LYS A 175 14.07 -7.62 -7.21
CA LYS A 175 15.00 -6.53 -7.49
C LYS A 175 14.29 -5.18 -7.59
N ASN A 176 13.12 -5.16 -8.24
CA ASN A 176 12.46 -3.91 -8.63
C ASN A 176 11.34 -3.49 -7.66
N VAL A 177 11.17 -4.22 -6.56
CA VAL A 177 10.31 -3.80 -5.44
C VAL A 177 11.12 -3.70 -4.16
N GLY A 178 10.98 -2.59 -3.43
CA GLY A 178 11.74 -2.40 -2.20
C GLY A 178 11.34 -1.20 -1.35
N VAL A 179 11.99 -1.11 -0.20
CA VAL A 179 11.75 -0.12 0.85
C VAL A 179 12.92 0.84 0.92
N VAL A 180 12.64 2.15 0.95
CA VAL A 180 13.66 3.20 1.04
C VAL A 180 13.89 3.58 2.51
N ASP A 181 15.05 3.24 3.07
CA ASP A 181 15.38 3.41 4.49
C ASP A 181 15.83 4.83 4.86
N SER A 182 16.44 5.50 3.89
CA SER A 182 17.01 6.85 4.08
C SER A 182 15.95 7.96 4.05
N GLU A 183 14.78 7.69 3.47
CA GLU A 183 13.63 8.59 3.42
C GLU A 183 12.43 7.86 4.01
N TYR A 184 12.08 8.19 5.25
CA TYR A 184 11.21 7.36 6.08
C TYR A 184 10.09 8.17 6.73
N ILE A 185 9.01 7.49 7.07
CA ILE A 185 7.77 8.07 7.59
C ILE A 185 7.37 7.41 8.93
N ALA A 186 6.41 8.03 9.62
CA ALA A 186 5.73 7.43 10.76
C ALA A 186 4.30 7.04 10.37
N HIS A 187 3.81 5.89 10.85
CA HIS A 187 2.42 5.44 10.69
C HIS A 187 1.71 5.56 12.03
N LEU A 188 0.72 6.46 12.12
CA LEU A 188 0.14 6.87 13.39
C LEU A 188 -0.99 5.96 13.89
N ASP A 189 -1.47 5.00 13.08
CA ASP A 189 -2.64 4.12 13.33
C ASP A 189 -3.84 4.92 13.83
N LEU A 190 -4.13 6.06 13.17
CA LEU A 190 -5.26 6.91 13.55
C LEU A 190 -6.53 6.33 12.92
N PRO A 191 -7.51 5.85 13.71
CA PRO A 191 -8.76 5.38 13.15
C PRO A 191 -9.60 6.57 12.66
N THR A 192 -9.55 6.85 11.37
CA THR A 192 -10.31 7.93 10.71
C THR A 192 -11.68 7.45 10.21
N LEU A 193 -11.78 6.19 9.78
CA LEU A 193 -13.03 5.56 9.33
C LEU A 193 -13.80 4.90 10.50
N GLY A 194 -15.06 5.32 10.69
CA GLY A 194 -15.95 4.77 11.71
C GLY A 194 -16.03 5.57 13.02
N VAL A 195 -15.30 6.70 13.12
CA VAL A 195 -15.52 7.69 14.18
C VAL A 195 -16.56 8.70 13.70
N SER A 196 -17.84 8.36 13.89
CA SER A 196 -18.92 9.32 13.75
C SER A 196 -18.88 10.28 14.93
N ASP A 197 -18.14 11.38 14.83
CA ASP A 197 -18.29 12.47 15.78
C ASP A 197 -19.55 13.29 15.44
N ARG A 198 -20.60 13.04 16.22
CA ARG A 198 -21.42 14.15 16.72
C ARG A 198 -21.29 14.16 18.24
N ASN A 199 -20.68 15.23 18.71
CA ASN A 199 -20.59 15.69 20.09
C ASN A 199 -19.37 15.18 20.89
N LYS A 200 -18.36 16.06 20.93
CA LYS A 200 -17.63 16.37 22.15
C LYS A 200 -18.64 16.67 23.26
N GLU A 201 -18.94 15.66 24.07
CA GLU A 201 -19.01 15.69 25.53
C GLU A 201 -19.75 14.48 26.06
N SER A 202 -19.19 13.92 27.13
CA SER A 202 -19.76 12.94 28.04
C SER A 202 -19.76 11.45 27.64
N SER A 203 -19.15 10.71 28.56
CA SER A 203 -19.50 9.36 29.00
C SER A 203 -18.76 8.17 28.35
N VAL A 204 -18.23 7.37 29.27
CA VAL A 204 -17.58 6.05 29.15
C VAL A 204 -18.58 4.97 28.68
N LEU A 205 -19.59 5.33 27.89
CA LEU A 205 -20.65 4.42 27.44
C LEU A 205 -20.33 3.84 26.05
N HIS A 206 -19.92 2.57 26.05
CA HIS A 206 -19.99 1.63 24.93
C HIS A 206 -19.77 2.23 23.53
N ARG A 207 -18.53 2.63 23.22
CA ARG A 207 -18.09 2.69 21.83
C ARG A 207 -18.29 1.30 21.24
N VAL A 208 -19.30 1.12 20.38
CA VAL A 208 -19.43 -0.12 19.61
C VAL A 208 -18.13 -0.29 18.84
N ASN A 209 -17.32 -1.27 19.24
CA ASN A 209 -16.03 -1.52 18.64
C ASN A 209 -16.23 -2.20 17.28
N ASN A 210 -16.71 -1.41 16.31
CA ASN A 210 -16.92 -1.82 14.93
C ASN A 210 -15.60 -2.24 14.25
N ARG A 211 -14.43 -2.02 14.86
CA ARG A 211 -13.12 -2.48 14.35
C ARG A 211 -13.10 -3.99 14.13
N ILE A 212 -13.81 -4.77 14.96
CA ILE A 212 -13.93 -6.22 14.77
C ILE A 212 -14.75 -6.53 13.51
N ALA A 213 -15.86 -5.83 13.29
CA ALA A 213 -16.68 -6.00 12.09
C ALA A 213 -15.93 -5.57 10.82
N VAL A 214 -15.21 -4.44 10.87
CA VAL A 214 -14.33 -3.95 9.79
C VAL A 214 -13.24 -4.97 9.46
N ARG A 215 -12.54 -5.49 10.47
CA ARG A 215 -11.54 -6.56 10.26
C ARG A 215 -12.15 -7.80 9.64
N ARG A 216 -13.29 -8.27 10.16
CA ARG A 216 -14.00 -9.42 9.60
C ARG A 216 -14.36 -9.20 8.13
N GLN A 217 -14.88 -8.02 7.80
CA GLN A 217 -15.21 -7.65 6.41
C GLN A 217 -13.94 -7.60 5.54
N SER A 218 -12.85 -7.05 6.05
CA SER A 218 -11.56 -6.99 5.34
C SER A 218 -11.02 -8.39 5.01
N TYR A 219 -11.16 -9.36 5.94
CA TYR A 219 -10.81 -10.76 5.67
C TYR A 219 -11.71 -11.41 4.62
N ILE A 220 -13.02 -11.14 4.65
CA ILE A 220 -13.96 -11.65 3.63
C ILE A 220 -13.58 -11.11 2.24
N GLU A 221 -13.32 -9.81 2.13
CA GLU A 221 -12.88 -9.17 0.89
C GLU A 221 -11.56 -9.75 0.38
N MET A 222 -10.60 -9.98 1.28
CA MET A 222 -9.32 -10.61 0.93
C MET A 222 -9.51 -12.02 0.35
N HIS A 223 -10.41 -12.82 0.93
CA HIS A 223 -10.74 -14.14 0.40
C HIS A 223 -11.37 -14.06 -0.99
N ILE A 224 -12.33 -13.16 -1.18
CA ILE A 224 -12.98 -12.92 -2.49
C ILE A 224 -11.92 -12.50 -3.52
N PHE A 225 -11.02 -11.58 -3.18
CA PHE A 225 -9.94 -11.15 -4.06
C PHE A 225 -9.04 -12.33 -4.45
N LYS A 226 -8.63 -13.15 -3.47
CA LYS A 226 -7.80 -14.34 -3.70
C LYS A 226 -8.50 -15.35 -4.62
N ASP A 227 -9.79 -15.59 -4.43
CA ASP A 227 -10.55 -16.52 -5.26
C ASP A 227 -10.67 -16.00 -6.69
N ARG A 228 -10.95 -14.70 -6.86
CA ARG A 228 -10.98 -14.05 -8.19
C ARG A 228 -9.64 -14.13 -8.90
N TRP A 229 -8.52 -13.88 -8.19
CA TRP A 229 -7.17 -14.04 -8.73
C TRP A 229 -6.92 -15.47 -9.20
N ASN A 230 -7.20 -16.46 -8.35
CA ASN A 230 -7.00 -17.87 -8.68
C ASN A 230 -7.86 -18.32 -9.88
N ASN A 231 -9.09 -17.82 -9.98
CA ASN A 231 -9.97 -18.10 -11.12
C ASN A 231 -9.42 -17.46 -12.40
N ALA A 232 -8.98 -16.20 -12.36
CA ALA A 232 -8.37 -15.52 -13.50
C ALA A 232 -7.13 -16.27 -14.02
N VAL A 233 -6.26 -16.70 -13.10
CA VAL A 233 -5.09 -17.55 -13.39
C VAL A 233 -5.48 -18.86 -14.06
N LYS A 234 -6.55 -19.52 -13.58
CA LYS A 234 -7.02 -20.80 -14.12
C LYS A 234 -7.68 -20.66 -15.49
N GLU A 235 -8.39 -19.56 -15.72
CA GLU A 235 -9.15 -19.30 -16.93
C GLU A 235 -8.26 -18.78 -18.07
N ASP A 236 -7.19 -18.04 -17.75
CA ASP A 236 -6.21 -17.58 -18.72
C ASP A 236 -5.22 -18.70 -19.10
N LYS A 237 -5.54 -19.40 -20.19
CA LYS A 237 -4.72 -20.49 -20.72
C LYS A 237 -3.32 -20.06 -21.19
N CYS A 238 -3.13 -18.77 -21.45
CA CYS A 238 -1.85 -18.23 -21.92
C CYS A 238 -1.00 -17.69 -20.78
N TRP A 239 -1.56 -17.57 -19.57
CA TRP A 239 -0.85 -17.04 -18.43
C TRP A 239 0.16 -18.06 -17.89
N VAL A 240 1.39 -17.59 -17.68
CA VAL A 240 2.47 -18.35 -17.04
C VAL A 240 2.90 -17.55 -15.84
N ASP A 241 2.87 -18.17 -14.65
CA ASP A 241 3.35 -17.53 -13.42
C ASP A 241 4.87 -17.35 -13.49
N PRO A 242 5.40 -16.11 -13.60
CA PRO A 242 6.83 -15.87 -13.64
C PRO A 242 7.54 -16.20 -12.32
N TYR A 243 6.79 -16.42 -11.23
CA TYR A 243 7.30 -16.70 -9.90
C TYR A 243 6.97 -18.11 -9.41
N GLN A 244 6.51 -19.00 -10.30
CA GLN A 244 6.23 -20.37 -9.94
C GLN A 244 7.49 -21.04 -9.38
N GLN A 245 7.50 -21.40 -8.10
CA GLN A 245 8.63 -22.14 -7.56
C GLN A 245 8.63 -23.56 -8.14
N PRO A 246 9.79 -24.09 -8.53
CA PRO A 246 9.88 -25.49 -8.94
C PRO A 246 9.39 -26.38 -7.80
N PRO A 247 8.66 -27.48 -8.10
CA PRO A 247 8.17 -28.38 -7.07
C PRO A 247 9.36 -28.85 -6.22
N LYS A 248 9.30 -28.62 -4.90
CA LYS A 248 10.29 -29.12 -3.96
C LYS A 248 10.40 -30.64 -4.16
N GLN A 249 11.56 -31.11 -4.61
CA GLN A 249 11.86 -32.54 -4.57
C GLN A 249 11.64 -32.99 -3.14
N LYS A 250 10.66 -33.88 -2.94
CA LYS A 250 10.50 -34.59 -1.69
C LYS A 250 11.74 -35.47 -1.56
N ASN A 251 12.71 -35.04 -0.77
CA ASN A 251 13.78 -35.93 -0.34
C ASN A 251 13.10 -37.06 0.46
N HIS A 252 13.11 -38.25 -0.13
CA HIS A 252 12.69 -39.49 0.49
C HIS A 252 13.70 -39.94 1.54
#